data_AF-A0A967DBH7-F1
#
_entry.id   AF-A0A967DBH7-F1
#
_cell.length_a   1.000
_cell.length_b   1.000
_cell.length_c   1.000
_cell.angle_alpha   90.00
_cell.angle_beta   90.00
_cell.angle_gamma   90.00
#
_symmetry.space_group_name_H-M   'P 1'
#
loop_
_entity.id
_entity.type
_entity.pdbx_description
1 polymer ?
#
loop_
_entity_poly.entity_id
_entity_poly.type
_entity_poly.pdbx_seq_one_letter_code
_entity_poly.pdbx_strand_id
1 'polypeptide(L)'
;MFMMAGAYTLAKNGHVRGDILYGFLKPRTQAIFDLILYIVFFIPGVIALAYAGYGYAADSWRILEHSSITADGPPLYPFKTIIPIAGVVLLMQGIVEILRCVVCIREGEWPSREQDVEEVDVDALKAMVGKDKE
;
A
#
# COMPACT_ATOMS: atom_id res chain seq x y z
N MET A 1 3.27 -0.61 -13.99
CA MET A 1 2.45 -1.70 -13.41
C MET A 1 2.80 -1.93 -11.94
N PHE A 2 4.06 -2.22 -11.57
CA PHE A 2 4.46 -2.46 -10.17
C PHE A 2 4.19 -1.31 -9.18
N MET A 3 4.39 -0.04 -9.56
CA MET A 3 4.16 1.09 -8.63
C MET A 3 2.69 1.25 -8.19
N MET A 4 1.74 0.82 -9.01
CA MET A 4 0.31 0.88 -8.66
C MET A 4 -0.09 -0.22 -7.67
N ALA A 5 0.71 -1.29 -7.56
CA ALA A 5 0.42 -2.40 -6.66
C ALA A 5 0.39 -1.96 -5.20
N GLY A 6 1.18 -0.95 -4.81
CA GLY A 6 1.21 -0.45 -3.42
C GLY A 6 -0.15 0.04 -2.93
N ALA A 7 -0.92 0.75 -3.76
CA ALA A 7 -2.26 1.21 -3.39
C ALA A 7 -3.25 0.04 -3.27
N TYR A 8 -3.17 -0.93 -4.18
CA TYR A 8 -4.01 -2.14 -4.11
C TYR A 8 -3.70 -2.99 -2.87
N THR A 9 -2.42 -3.22 -2.58
CA THR A 9 -1.96 -3.94 -1.37
C THR A 9 -2.43 -3.24 -0.10
N LEU A 10 -2.38 -1.90 -0.06
CA LEU A 10 -2.90 -1.14 1.08
C LEU A 10 -4.41 -1.33 1.25
N ALA A 11 -5.17 -1.31 0.15
CA ALA A 11 -6.62 -1.54 0.17
C ALA A 11 -6.98 -2.92 0.73
N LYS A 12 -6.17 -3.93 0.41
CA LYS A 12 -6.34 -5.32 0.87
C LYS A 12 -5.70 -5.61 2.22
N ASN A 13 -5.14 -4.60 2.89
CA ASN A 13 -4.40 -4.79 4.14
C ASN A 13 -3.20 -5.75 4.06
N GLY A 14 -2.70 -6.02 2.85
CA GLY A 14 -1.58 -6.94 2.62
C GLY A 14 -0.21 -6.28 2.78
N HIS A 15 -0.16 -5.06 3.32
CA HIS A 15 1.11 -4.40 3.60
C HIS A 15 1.75 -5.06 4.81
N VAL A 16 3.04 -5.35 4.75
CA VAL A 16 3.76 -6.00 5.86
C VAL A 16 3.69 -5.10 7.08
N ARG A 17 2.87 -5.48 8.06
CA ARG A 17 2.78 -4.84 9.38
C ARG A 17 3.84 -5.48 10.26
N GLY A 18 4.90 -4.74 10.56
CA GLY A 18 6.14 -5.27 11.10
C GLY A 18 6.17 -5.57 12.60
N ASP A 19 5.04 -5.75 13.29
CA ASP A 19 5.08 -5.83 14.76
C ASP A 19 4.21 -6.96 15.33
N ILE A 20 4.89 -7.93 15.95
CA ILE A 20 4.28 -9.00 16.78
C ILE A 20 3.45 -8.37 17.91
N LEU A 21 3.89 -7.23 18.45
CA LEU A 21 3.19 -6.50 19.50
C LEU A 21 1.82 -5.99 19.03
N TYR A 22 1.69 -5.60 17.75
CA TYR A 22 0.43 -5.11 17.19
C TYR A 22 -0.69 -6.15 17.32
N GLY A 23 -0.37 -7.44 17.12
CA GLY A 23 -1.32 -8.54 17.24
C GLY A 23 -1.90 -8.73 18.65
N PHE A 24 -1.21 -8.25 19.70
CA PHE A 24 -1.67 -8.34 21.09
C PHE A 24 -2.48 -7.11 21.55
N LEU A 25 -2.54 -6.06 20.74
CA LEU A 25 -3.24 -4.82 21.11
C LEU A 25 -4.75 -4.92 20.85
N LYS A 26 -5.54 -4.24 21.69
CA LYS A 26 -6.98 -4.07 21.46
C LYS A 26 -7.24 -3.30 20.16
N PRO A 27 -8.34 -3.56 19.43
CA PRO A 27 -8.63 -2.89 18.16
C PRO A 27 -8.58 -1.36 18.22
N ARG A 28 -9.04 -0.75 19.32
CA ARG A 28 -8.96 0.71 19.51
C ARG A 28 -7.51 1.21 19.62
N THR A 29 -6.66 0.50 20.35
CA THR A 29 -5.25 0.87 20.51
C THR A 29 -4.51 0.72 19.19
N GLN A 30 -4.76 -0.38 18.48
CA GLN A 30 -4.28 -0.62 17.11
C GLN A 30 -4.66 0.53 16.17
N ALA A 31 -5.94 0.92 16.13
CA ALA A 31 -6.43 1.97 15.27
C ALA A 31 -5.86 3.36 15.60
N ILE A 32 -5.56 3.64 16.88
CA ILE A 32 -4.88 4.89 17.29
C ILE A 32 -3.44 4.92 16.76
N PHE A 33 -2.69 3.83 16.90
CA PHE A 33 -1.33 3.74 16.36
C PHE A 33 -1.33 3.88 14.83
N ASP A 34 -2.20 3.13 14.13
CA ASP A 34 -2.35 3.23 12.68
C ASP A 34 -2.70 4.67 12.27
N LEU A 35 -3.65 5.32 12.94
CA LEU A 35 -4.04 6.70 12.65
C LEU A 35 -2.87 7.68 12.79
N ILE A 36 -2.08 7.57 13.87
CA ILE A 36 -0.90 8.40 14.09
C ILE A 36 0.12 8.17 12.97
N LEU A 37 0.40 6.91 12.62
CA LEU A 37 1.35 6.56 11.56
C LEU A 37 0.88 7.08 10.20
N TYR A 38 -0.41 7.01 9.91
CA TYR A 38 -0.97 7.55 8.69
C TYR A 38 -0.80 9.08 8.60
N ILE A 39 -1.07 9.81 9.69
CA ILE A 39 -1.00 11.27 9.68
C ILE A 39 0.46 11.76 9.68
N VAL A 40 1.33 11.16 10.49
CA VAL A 40 2.69 11.67 10.72
C VAL A 40 3.66 11.21 9.65
N PHE A 41 3.52 9.98 9.14
CA PHE A 41 4.49 9.39 8.22
C PHE A 41 3.91 9.15 6.82
N PHE A 42 2.73 8.53 6.73
CA PHE A 42 2.16 8.15 5.43
C PHE A 42 1.78 9.38 4.59
N ILE A 43 0.94 10.27 5.11
CA ILE A 43 0.45 11.43 4.34
C ILE A 43 1.62 12.33 3.90
N PRO A 44 2.52 12.79 4.78
CA PRO A 44 3.67 13.60 4.37
C PRO A 44 4.60 12.84 3.41
N GLY A 45 4.84 11.55 3.66
CA GLY A 45 5.71 10.72 2.83
C GLY A 45 5.17 10.53 1.41
N VAL A 46 3.89 10.22 1.26
CA VAL A 46 3.28 10.02 -0.06
C VAL A 46 3.08 11.36 -0.79
N ILE A 47 2.79 12.46 -0.09
CA ILE A 47 2.80 13.80 -0.70
C ILE A 47 4.20 14.13 -1.24
N ALA A 48 5.25 13.90 -0.44
CA ALA A 48 6.62 14.13 -0.88
C ALA A 48 6.98 13.26 -2.10
N LEU A 49 6.58 11.99 -2.10
CA LEU A 49 6.75 11.08 -3.23
C LEU A 49 6.04 11.60 -4.49
N ALA A 50 4.77 12.01 -4.37
CA ALA A 50 4.00 12.53 -5.49
C ALA A 50 4.59 13.83 -6.05
N TYR A 51 5.04 14.73 -5.17
CA TYR A 51 5.67 16.00 -5.54
C TYR A 51 7.01 15.78 -6.26
N ALA A 52 7.89 14.96 -5.69
CA ALA A 52 9.16 14.61 -6.32
C ALA A 52 8.95 13.86 -7.65
N GLY A 53 7.98 12.94 -7.68
CA GLY A 53 7.57 12.21 -8.88
C GLY A 53 7.05 13.11 -9.99
N TYR A 54 6.32 14.17 -9.64
CA TYR A 54 5.87 15.17 -10.60
C TYR A 54 7.05 15.92 -11.23
N GLY A 55 8.02 16.38 -10.43
CA GLY A 55 9.24 17.03 -10.95
C GLY A 55 10.01 16.10 -11.89
N TYR A 56 10.20 14.85 -11.49
CA TYR A 56 10.90 13.84 -12.28
C TYR A 56 10.19 13.53 -13.61
N ALA A 57 8.85 13.48 -13.59
CA ALA A 57 8.06 13.33 -14.81
C ALA A 57 8.16 14.57 -15.70
N ALA A 58 8.00 15.77 -15.14
CA ALA A 58 8.05 17.02 -15.88
C ALA A 58 9.39 17.22 -16.61
N ASP A 59 10.51 16.91 -15.96
CA ASP A 59 11.82 16.99 -16.59
C ASP A 59 11.99 15.97 -17.72
N SER A 60 11.45 14.77 -17.55
CA SER A 60 11.45 13.74 -18.59
C SER A 60 10.66 14.15 -19.84
N TRP A 61 9.51 14.82 -19.65
CA TRP A 61 8.72 15.37 -20.76
C TRP A 61 9.45 16.50 -21.48
N ARG A 62 10.17 17.36 -20.74
CA ARG A 62 10.91 18.48 -21.33
C ARG A 62 12.02 18.03 -22.27
N ILE A 63 12.67 16.92 -21.96
CA ILE A 63 13.77 16.38 -22.78
C ILE A 63 13.30 15.30 -23.77
N LEU A 64 12.01 14.98 -23.80
CA LEU A 64 11.46 13.84 -24.54
C LEU A 64 12.32 12.58 -24.32
N GLU A 65 12.44 12.19 -23.05
CA GLU A 65 13.40 11.17 -22.64
C GLU A 65 13.12 9.80 -23.28
N HIS A 66 14.16 9.21 -23.88
CA HIS A 66 14.16 7.86 -24.43
C HIS A 66 15.17 6.98 -23.66
N SER A 67 14.95 5.66 -23.70
CA SER A 67 15.88 4.72 -23.05
C SER A 67 17.27 4.79 -23.66
N SER A 68 18.29 4.99 -22.81
CA SER A 68 19.70 5.02 -23.21
C SER A 68 20.32 3.64 -23.45
N ILE A 69 19.54 2.56 -23.28
CA ILE A 69 20.01 1.17 -23.49
C ILE A 69 20.15 0.86 -24.99
N THR A 70 19.33 1.49 -25.85
CA THR A 70 19.32 1.27 -27.30
C THR A 70 19.31 2.63 -28.01
N ALA A 71 19.97 2.75 -29.16
CA ALA A 71 20.08 4.01 -29.92
C ALA A 71 18.73 4.64 -30.31
N ASP A 72 17.66 3.84 -30.38
CA ASP A 72 16.27 4.28 -30.57
C ASP A 72 15.36 3.61 -29.52
N GLY A 73 15.72 3.80 -28.25
CA GLY A 73 14.99 3.23 -27.12
C GLY A 73 13.55 3.78 -27.01
N PRO A 74 12.62 3.05 -26.38
CA PRO A 74 11.25 3.51 -26.22
C PRO A 74 11.17 4.80 -25.36
N PRO A 75 10.12 5.62 -25.56
CA PRO A 75 9.91 6.84 -24.78
C PRO A 75 9.65 6.50 -23.30
N LEU A 76 10.42 7.12 -22.40
CA LEU A 76 10.36 6.89 -20.95
C LEU A 76 9.45 7.88 -20.21
N TYR A 77 9.25 9.06 -20.78
CA TYR A 77 8.44 10.11 -20.18
C TYR A 77 7.01 9.68 -19.80
N PRO A 78 6.28 8.84 -20.56
CA PRO A 78 4.95 8.38 -20.14
C PRO A 78 5.06 7.46 -18.93
N PHE A 79 6.08 6.60 -18.86
CA PHE A 79 6.27 5.70 -17.73
C PHE A 79 6.60 6.45 -16.45
N LYS A 80 7.37 7.54 -16.52
CA LYS A 80 7.69 8.37 -15.35
C LYS A 80 6.48 9.14 -14.81
N THR A 81 5.47 9.44 -15.63
CA THR A 81 4.19 10.02 -15.13
C THR A 81 3.38 9.09 -14.25
N ILE A 82 3.64 7.78 -14.31
CA ILE A 82 2.97 6.82 -13.43
C ILE A 82 3.37 7.07 -11.97
N ILE A 83 4.54 7.66 -11.70
CA ILE A 83 5.02 7.95 -10.33
C ILE A 83 4.06 8.89 -9.58
N PRO A 84 3.79 10.13 -10.05
CA PRO A 84 2.85 11.02 -9.38
C PRO A 84 1.42 10.47 -9.37
N ILE A 85 0.98 9.78 -10.43
CA ILE A 85 -0.35 9.14 -10.48
C ILE A 85 -0.49 8.08 -9.38
N ALA A 86 0.51 7.22 -9.22
CA ALA A 86 0.54 6.21 -8.16
C ALA A 86 0.51 6.86 -6.77
N GLY A 87 1.25 7.95 -6.57
CA GLY A 87 1.22 8.72 -5.33
C GLY A 87 -0.17 9.28 -5.01
N VAL A 88 -0.88 9.83 -6.00
CA VAL A 88 -2.25 10.34 -5.82
C VAL A 88 -3.23 9.21 -5.47
N VAL A 89 -3.15 8.08 -6.18
CA VAL A 89 -4.01 6.92 -5.89
C VAL A 89 -3.72 6.35 -4.51
N LEU A 90 -2.45 6.30 -4.10
CA LEU A 90 -2.03 5.86 -2.79
C LEU A 90 -2.52 6.81 -1.67
N LEU A 91 -2.52 8.13 -1.92
CA LEU A 91 -3.12 9.11 -0.99
C LEU A 91 -4.61 8.91 -0.83
N MET A 92 -5.35 8.71 -1.93
CA MET A 92 -6.78 8.41 -1.86
C MET A 92 -7.04 7.15 -1.02
N GLN A 93 -6.22 6.11 -1.20
CA GLN A 93 -6.35 4.90 -0.40
C GLN A 93 -5.99 5.13 1.07
N GLY A 94 -4.95 5.92 1.37
CA GLY A 94 -4.60 6.28 2.73
C GLY A 94 -5.72 7.02 3.46
N ILE A 95 -6.48 7.87 2.76
CA ILE A 95 -7.67 8.53 3.33
C ILE A 95 -8.73 7.51 3.73
N VAL A 96 -8.99 6.49 2.89
CA VAL A 96 -9.92 5.41 3.22
C VAL A 96 -9.48 4.66 4.48
N GLU A 97 -8.18 4.38 4.62
CA GLU A 97 -7.65 3.71 5.82
C GLU A 97 -7.75 4.58 7.08
N ILE A 98 -7.50 5.89 6.97
CA ILE A 98 -7.70 6.85 8.07
C ILE A 98 -9.16 6.84 8.54
N LEU A 99 -10.12 6.87 7.61
CA LEU A 99 -11.55 6.81 7.94
C LEU A 99 -11.91 5.50 8.64
N ARG A 100 -11.38 4.37 8.18
CA ARG A 100 -11.55 3.06 8.83
C ARG A 100 -10.99 3.06 10.26
N CYS A 101 -9.83 3.68 10.49
CA CYS A 101 -9.26 3.82 11.83
C CYS A 101 -10.20 4.64 12.74
N VAL A 102 -10.75 5.75 12.23
CA VAL A 102 -11.71 6.59 12.98
C VAL A 102 -12.98 5.80 13.35
N VAL A 103 -13.50 4.99 12.43
CA VAL A 103 -14.65 4.10 12.70
C VAL A 103 -14.29 3.08 13.77
N CYS A 104 -13.13 2.42 13.67
CA CYS A 104 -12.69 1.43 14.67
C CYS A 104 -12.49 2.04 16.07
N ILE A 105 -11.99 3.27 16.16
CA ILE A 105 -11.87 3.97 17.44
C ILE A 105 -13.24 4.20 18.08
N ARG A 106 -14.26 4.55 17.29
CA ARG A 106 -15.64 4.79 17.76
C ARG A 106 -16.34 3.49 18.16
N GLU A 107 -16.48 2.57 17.21
CA GLU A 107 -17.26 1.34 17.38
C GLU A 107 -16.53 0.28 18.23
N GLY A 108 -15.19 0.32 18.25
CA GLY A 108 -14.36 -0.68 18.94
C GLY A 108 -14.03 -1.92 18.12
N GLU A 109 -14.55 -2.03 16.89
CA GLU A 109 -14.31 -3.13 15.95
C GLU A 109 -13.91 -2.60 14.58
N TRP A 110 -13.11 -3.37 13.83
CA TRP A 110 -12.69 -2.99 12.49
C TRP A 110 -13.84 -3.20 11.47
N PRO A 111 -14.09 -2.25 10.55
CA PRO A 111 -15.04 -2.48 9.46
C PRO A 111 -14.58 -3.64 8.57
N SER A 112 -15.54 -4.43 8.09
CA SER A 112 -15.27 -5.55 7.20
C SER A 112 -14.58 -5.08 5.91
N ARG A 113 -13.61 -5.87 5.45
CA ARG A 113 -12.89 -5.65 4.19
C ARG A 113 -13.29 -6.74 3.20
N GLU A 114 -13.37 -6.40 1.92
CA GLU A 114 -13.47 -7.41 0.85
C GLU A 114 -12.17 -8.23 0.82
N GLN A 115 -12.27 -9.47 1.28
CA GLN A 115 -11.20 -10.48 1.22
C GLN A 115 -11.12 -11.01 -0.21
N ASP A 116 -10.06 -10.71 -0.95
CA ASP A 116 -9.89 -11.20 -2.34
C ASP A 116 -8.85 -12.32 -2.48
N VAL A 117 -8.31 -12.84 -1.39
CA VAL A 117 -7.47 -14.05 -1.43
C VAL A 117 -7.69 -14.78 -0.12
N GLU A 118 -8.29 -15.98 -0.18
CA GLU A 118 -8.12 -16.99 0.86
C GLU A 118 -6.62 -17.31 0.90
N GLU A 119 -5.86 -16.68 1.80
CA GLU A 119 -4.53 -17.20 2.12
C GLU A 119 -4.75 -18.64 2.56
N VAL A 120 -4.09 -19.56 1.85
CA VAL A 120 -4.11 -20.97 2.19
C VAL A 120 -3.63 -21.06 3.63
N ASP A 121 -4.58 -21.27 4.54
CA ASP A 121 -4.33 -21.30 5.96
C ASP A 121 -3.27 -22.38 6.21
N VAL A 122 -2.07 -21.93 6.55
CA VAL A 122 -0.91 -22.80 6.75
C VAL A 122 -1.20 -23.77 7.90
N ASP A 123 -2.10 -23.40 8.82
CA ASP A 123 -2.54 -24.27 9.91
C ASP A 123 -3.58 -25.30 9.43
N ALA A 124 -4.45 -24.95 8.47
CA ALA A 124 -5.29 -25.93 7.78
C ALA A 124 -4.46 -26.93 6.96
N LEU A 125 -3.39 -26.47 6.32
CA LEU A 125 -2.49 -27.32 5.52
C LEU A 125 -1.64 -28.24 6.41
N LYS A 126 -1.16 -27.76 7.57
CA LYS A 126 -0.54 -28.61 8.61
C LYS A 126 -1.52 -29.64 9.16
N ALA A 127 -2.80 -29.28 9.35
CA ALA A 127 -3.82 -30.21 9.83
C ALA A 127 -4.10 -31.32 8.80
N MET A 128 -4.07 -31.01 7.50
CA MET A 128 -4.17 -32.01 6.42
C MET A 128 -2.95 -32.93 6.38
N VAL A 129 -1.74 -32.38 6.43
CA VAL A 129 -0.49 -33.17 6.37
C VAL A 129 -0.26 -34.00 7.65
N GLY A 130 -0.74 -33.53 8.80
CA GLY A 130 -0.69 -34.28 10.06
C GLY A 130 -1.62 -35.49 10.07
N LYS A 131 -2.73 -35.43 9.33
CA LYS A 131 -3.70 -36.52 9.22
C LYS A 131 -3.24 -37.69 8.34
N ASP A 132 -2.32 -37.43 7.40
CA ASP A 132 -1.74 -38.46 6.52
C ASP A 132 -0.61 -39.27 7.19
N LYS A 133 -0.27 -38.97 8.45
CA LYS A 133 0.79 -39.66 9.22
C LYS A 133 0.28 -40.63 10.28
N GLU A 134 -1.03 -40.82 10.40
CA GLU A 134 -1.67 -41.92 11.13
C GLU A 134 -2.25 -42.95 10.15
#